data_AF-A0A3E0MYE8-F1
#
_entry.id   AF-A0A3E0MYE8-F1
#
_cell.length_a   1.000
_cell.length_b   1.000
_cell.length_c   1.000
_cell.angle_alpha   90.00
_cell.angle_beta   90.00
_cell.angle_gamma   90.00
#
_symmetry.space_group_name_H-M   'P 1'
#
loop_
_entity.id
_entity.type
_entity.pdbx_description
1 polymer ?
#
loop_
_entity_poly.entity_id
_entity_poly.type
_entity_poly.pdbx_seq_one_letter_code
_entity_poly.pdbx_strand_id
1 'polypeptide(L)'
;MRRTLANMASFYTEQQPVDVKDGLARRVKEGLFVGKAPYGYRNVRHNDRSLVEVDPEHGPKIERIFELYAFHGHTLDSLVAHLAETGVSYSESAPRFTRSKLHTILRDRAYIGEIAYHGEWYPGSHEPLVSRAVFDRVQALLGEQTYQSHDLVYGCERITCGHCGNAVTGEAKIKDTKKGPKQYVYYRCAKYNKNGHPRIRIREADLDQQVLAMFDQIRIQDDRVRDWFGRVLRARTQDQQRDGQERAAELSRQLTSQRNQQDRLLNLRLNDEIEEGTYAAKSRELRDRIAQLTLQLEACDRDRSEQADIASKAFELSQTLREKWLNADVRAKRRLLEIVCLNFSLDGASLVPAIGIGGSLAAPALPHHRAYGSVPRRFGWLNFHFGLVEQRKSQF
;
A
#
# COMPACT_ATOMS: atom_id res chain seq x y z
N MET A 1 66.00 -3.78 -20.51
CA MET A 1 65.22 -4.97 -20.09
C MET A 1 64.61 -4.88 -18.70
N ARG A 2 65.31 -4.45 -17.62
CA ARG A 2 64.68 -4.38 -16.27
C ARG A 2 63.51 -3.40 -16.15
N ARG A 3 63.61 -2.19 -16.71
CA ARG A 3 62.50 -1.20 -16.68
C ARG A 3 61.28 -1.64 -17.48
N THR A 4 61.46 -2.31 -18.62
CA THR A 4 60.36 -2.82 -19.44
C THR A 4 59.62 -3.96 -18.74
N LEU A 5 60.33 -4.87 -18.07
CA LEU A 5 59.71 -5.93 -17.27
C LEU A 5 58.97 -5.38 -16.04
N ALA A 6 59.51 -4.34 -15.39
CA ALA A 6 58.83 -3.66 -14.27
C ALA A 6 57.53 -2.95 -14.72
N ASN A 7 57.55 -2.29 -15.88
CA ASN A 7 56.36 -1.65 -16.44
C ASN A 7 55.30 -2.69 -16.86
N MET A 8 55.71 -3.82 -17.45
CA MET A 8 54.79 -4.92 -17.77
C MET A 8 54.18 -5.51 -16.49
N ALA A 9 54.98 -5.73 -15.45
CA ALA A 9 54.48 -6.22 -14.16
C ALA A 9 53.51 -5.23 -13.48
N SER A 10 53.77 -3.92 -13.52
CA SER A 10 52.84 -2.88 -13.05
C SER A 10 51.54 -2.93 -13.83
N PHE A 11 51.62 -3.00 -15.16
CA PHE A 11 50.45 -3.07 -16.03
C PHE A 11 49.58 -4.31 -15.78
N TYR A 12 50.19 -5.50 -15.59
CA TYR A 12 49.45 -6.71 -15.21
C TYR A 12 48.77 -6.58 -13.85
N THR A 13 49.43 -5.93 -12.89
CA THR A 13 48.87 -5.70 -11.54
C THR A 13 47.69 -4.71 -11.60
N GLU A 14 47.76 -3.72 -12.49
CA GLU A 14 46.69 -2.74 -12.71
C GLU A 14 45.52 -3.31 -13.54
N GLN A 15 45.77 -4.27 -14.44
CA GLN A 15 44.72 -4.92 -15.23
C GLN A 15 43.95 -6.00 -14.46
N GLN A 16 44.60 -6.74 -13.55
CA GLN A 16 43.95 -7.81 -12.79
C GLN A 16 42.62 -7.41 -12.12
N PRO A 17 42.51 -6.25 -11.44
CA PRO A 17 41.24 -5.79 -10.87
C PRO A 17 40.16 -5.52 -11.91
N VAL A 18 40.54 -5.08 -13.12
CA VAL A 18 39.60 -4.80 -14.21
C VAL A 18 39.08 -6.12 -14.78
N ASP A 19 39.97 -7.07 -15.06
CA ASP A 19 39.60 -8.39 -15.57
C ASP A 19 38.70 -9.16 -14.58
N VAL A 20 38.98 -9.04 -13.28
CA VAL A 20 38.13 -9.61 -12.23
C VAL A 20 36.75 -8.95 -12.23
N LYS A 21 36.67 -7.61 -12.30
CA LYS A 21 35.38 -6.90 -12.36
C LYS A 21 34.57 -7.31 -13.60
N ASP A 22 35.20 -7.37 -14.76
CA ASP A 22 34.55 -7.76 -16.01
C ASP A 22 34.10 -9.23 -15.97
N GLY A 23 34.91 -10.11 -15.38
CA GLY A 23 34.56 -11.51 -15.15
C GLY A 23 33.33 -11.67 -14.24
N LEU A 24 33.28 -10.91 -13.14
CA LEU A 24 32.14 -10.90 -12.22
C LEU A 24 30.88 -10.32 -12.88
N ALA A 25 31.01 -9.22 -13.63
CA ALA A 25 29.90 -8.61 -14.35
C ALA A 25 29.33 -9.55 -15.43
N ARG A 26 30.19 -10.26 -16.18
CA ARG A 26 29.77 -11.28 -17.14
C ARG A 26 29.01 -12.41 -16.45
N ARG A 27 29.50 -12.87 -15.31
CA ARG A 27 28.86 -13.92 -14.51
C ARG A 27 27.45 -13.50 -14.05
N VAL A 28 27.26 -12.27 -13.60
CA VAL A 28 25.93 -11.75 -13.22
C VAL A 28 25.01 -11.60 -14.43
N LYS A 29 25.52 -11.15 -15.59
CA LYS A 29 24.75 -11.07 -16.84
C LYS A 29 24.27 -12.45 -17.33
N GLU A 30 25.05 -13.50 -17.06
CA GLU A 30 24.65 -14.89 -17.28
C GLU A 30 23.65 -15.41 -16.22
N GLY A 31 23.24 -14.58 -15.26
CA GLY A 31 22.30 -14.94 -14.20
C GLY A 31 22.92 -15.75 -13.06
N LEU A 32 24.25 -15.76 -12.92
CA LEU A 32 24.97 -16.55 -11.93
C LEU A 32 25.41 -15.72 -10.72
N PHE A 33 25.31 -16.30 -9.51
CA PHE A 33 25.74 -15.64 -8.27
C PHE A 33 27.27 -15.47 -8.19
N VAL A 34 27.71 -14.31 -7.72
CA VAL A 34 29.12 -13.95 -7.52
C VAL A 34 29.72 -14.51 -6.22
N GLY A 35 28.88 -15.01 -5.30
CA GLY A 35 29.33 -15.48 -3.99
C GLY A 35 28.49 -16.60 -3.39
N LYS A 36 28.33 -16.55 -2.05
CA LYS A 36 27.51 -17.52 -1.32
C LYS A 36 26.03 -17.31 -1.63
N ALA A 37 25.32 -18.41 -1.91
CA ALA A 37 23.88 -18.36 -2.09
C ALA A 37 23.15 -17.90 -0.80
N PRO A 38 21.98 -17.25 -0.96
CA PRO A 38 21.08 -16.93 0.15
C PRO A 38 20.61 -18.19 0.90
N TYR A 39 20.11 -18.00 2.12
CA TYR A 39 19.56 -19.11 2.91
C TYR A 39 18.37 -19.76 2.21
N GLY A 40 18.27 -21.09 2.19
CA GLY A 40 17.29 -21.82 1.37
C GLY A 40 17.84 -22.30 0.02
N TYR A 41 19.05 -21.85 -0.34
CA TYR A 41 19.78 -22.29 -1.52
C TYR A 41 21.18 -22.80 -1.14
N ARG A 42 21.75 -23.64 -2.00
CA ARG A 42 23.12 -24.17 -1.85
C ARG A 42 23.92 -23.98 -3.15
N ASN A 43 25.22 -23.73 -3.00
CA ASN A 43 26.15 -23.64 -4.13
C ASN A 43 26.61 -25.05 -4.53
N VAL A 44 26.37 -25.44 -5.78
CA VAL A 44 26.81 -26.72 -6.36
C VAL A 44 27.77 -26.42 -7.51
N ARG A 45 28.84 -27.20 -7.65
CA ARG A 45 29.76 -27.07 -8.80
C ARG A 45 29.34 -27.99 -9.93
N HIS A 46 29.07 -27.43 -11.09
CA HIS A 46 28.78 -28.15 -12.31
C HIS A 46 29.67 -27.61 -13.44
N ASN A 47 30.46 -28.47 -14.09
CA ASN A 47 31.39 -28.11 -15.18
C ASN A 47 32.26 -26.88 -14.86
N ASP A 48 32.95 -26.91 -13.71
CA ASP A 48 33.80 -25.81 -13.17
C ASP A 48 33.09 -24.46 -12.92
N ARG A 49 31.75 -24.43 -13.00
CA ARG A 49 30.93 -23.27 -12.65
C ARG A 49 30.17 -23.54 -11.35
N SER A 50 30.14 -22.57 -10.45
CA SER A 50 29.27 -22.61 -9.27
C SER A 50 27.85 -22.22 -9.70
N LEU A 51 26.92 -23.16 -9.62
CA LEU A 51 25.48 -22.95 -9.79
C LEU A 51 24.82 -22.85 -8.41
N VAL A 52 23.62 -22.27 -8.37
CA VAL A 52 22.81 -22.14 -7.16
C VAL A 52 21.56 -22.99 -7.34
N GLU A 53 21.40 -23.97 -6.47
CA GLU A 53 20.26 -24.88 -6.45
C GLU A 53 19.47 -24.71 -5.14
N VAL A 54 18.20 -25.09 -5.15
CA VAL A 54 17.37 -25.12 -3.95
C VAL A 54 17.95 -26.14 -2.96
N ASP A 55 18.06 -25.71 -1.70
CA ASP A 55 18.45 -26.62 -0.63
C ASP A 55 17.22 -27.46 -0.22
N PRO A 56 17.30 -28.80 -0.22
CA PRO A 56 16.14 -29.65 0.06
C PRO A 56 15.63 -29.53 1.51
N GLU A 57 16.47 -29.13 2.46
CA GLU A 57 16.09 -28.96 3.85
C GLU A 57 15.64 -27.52 4.15
N HIS A 58 16.36 -26.54 3.59
CA HIS A 58 16.14 -25.13 3.93
C HIS A 58 15.20 -24.40 2.96
N GLY A 59 15.08 -24.85 1.71
CA GLY A 59 14.17 -24.29 0.70
C GLY A 59 12.71 -24.24 1.18
N PRO A 60 12.13 -25.38 1.64
CA PRO A 60 10.75 -25.40 2.15
C PRO A 60 10.53 -24.48 3.37
N LYS A 61 11.57 -24.25 4.18
CA LYS A 61 11.48 -23.32 5.32
C LYS A 61 11.25 -21.88 4.84
N ILE A 62 11.86 -21.47 3.73
CA ILE A 62 11.67 -20.13 3.15
C ILE A 62 10.24 -19.95 2.66
N GLU A 63 9.71 -20.89 1.89
CA GLU A 63 8.33 -20.84 1.40
C GLU A 63 7.35 -20.67 2.57
N ARG A 64 7.54 -21.48 3.61
CA ARG A 64 6.71 -21.40 4.82
C ARG A 64 6.83 -20.07 5.55
N ILE A 65 8.04 -19.51 5.65
CA ILE A 65 8.29 -18.20 6.28
C ILE A 65 7.53 -17.09 5.53
N PHE A 66 7.61 -17.07 4.19
CA PHE A 66 6.91 -16.08 3.36
C PHE A 66 5.40 -16.25 3.45
N GLU A 67 4.89 -17.48 3.42
CA GLU A 67 3.46 -17.78 3.55
C GLU A 67 2.89 -17.35 4.92
N LEU A 68 3.59 -17.68 6.01
CA LEU A 68 3.20 -17.28 7.36
C LEU A 68 3.15 -15.76 7.49
N TYR A 69 4.15 -15.06 6.97
CA TYR A 69 4.19 -13.61 7.05
C TYR A 69 3.13 -12.94 6.16
N ALA A 70 2.93 -13.44 4.94
CA ALA A 70 2.01 -12.85 3.97
C ALA A 70 0.52 -13.04 4.35
N PHE A 71 0.16 -14.21 4.87
CA PHE A 71 -1.26 -14.60 5.01
C PHE A 71 -1.72 -14.73 6.46
N HIS A 72 -0.84 -15.05 7.40
CA HIS A 72 -1.22 -15.37 8.78
C HIS A 72 -1.05 -14.19 9.75
N GLY A 73 -0.65 -13.02 9.24
CA GLY A 73 -0.63 -11.77 10.02
C GLY A 73 0.37 -11.75 11.18
N HIS A 74 1.45 -12.53 11.08
CA HIS A 74 2.51 -12.56 12.09
C HIS A 74 3.35 -11.28 12.05
N THR A 75 3.67 -10.75 13.24
CA THR A 75 4.78 -9.81 13.40
C THR A 75 6.10 -10.55 13.31
N LEU A 76 7.22 -9.85 13.09
CA LEU A 76 8.54 -10.50 13.07
C LEU A 76 8.84 -11.26 14.37
N ASP A 77 8.43 -10.72 15.53
CA ASP A 77 8.67 -11.38 16.83
C ASP A 77 7.74 -12.58 17.04
N SER A 78 6.47 -12.47 16.63
CA SER A 78 5.52 -13.60 16.64
C SER A 78 5.97 -14.71 15.70
N LEU A 79 6.53 -14.36 14.55
CA LEU A 79 7.09 -15.32 13.60
C LEU A 79 8.30 -16.06 14.19
N VAL A 80 9.20 -15.35 14.88
CA VAL A 80 10.32 -16.00 15.61
C VAL A 80 9.80 -17.00 16.64
N ALA A 81 8.79 -16.64 17.42
CA ALA A 81 8.19 -17.52 18.42
C ALA A 81 7.54 -18.76 17.77
N HIS A 82 6.72 -18.54 16.73
CA HIS A 82 6.04 -19.60 16.01
C HIS A 82 7.01 -20.58 15.34
N LEU A 83 8.09 -20.11 14.73
CA LEU A 83 9.12 -20.97 14.13
C LEU A 83 9.83 -21.82 15.21
N ALA A 84 10.04 -21.25 16.40
CA ALA A 84 10.63 -21.99 17.51
C ALA A 84 9.67 -23.07 18.07
N GLU A 85 8.38 -22.76 18.19
CA GLU A 85 7.35 -23.69 18.68
C GLU A 85 7.11 -24.85 17.69
N THR A 86 7.16 -24.56 16.39
CA THR A 86 6.99 -25.57 15.33
C THR A 86 8.26 -26.37 15.05
N GLY A 87 9.34 -26.13 15.80
CA GLY A 87 10.60 -26.87 15.69
C GLY A 87 11.42 -26.54 14.43
N VAL A 88 11.11 -25.44 13.74
CA VAL A 88 11.84 -25.01 12.54
C VAL A 88 13.15 -24.34 12.95
N SER A 89 14.24 -25.09 12.81
CA SER A 89 15.58 -24.62 13.16
C SER A 89 16.28 -23.86 12.01
N TYR A 90 17.03 -22.82 12.35
CA TYR A 90 17.84 -22.06 11.39
C TYR A 90 19.10 -22.83 10.97
N SER A 91 19.92 -23.28 11.93
CA SER A 91 21.04 -24.21 11.71
C SER A 91 21.32 -25.02 12.97
N GLU A 92 22.09 -26.11 12.85
CA GLU A 92 22.48 -26.95 14.00
C GLU A 92 23.23 -26.16 15.09
N SER A 93 24.12 -25.26 14.68
CA SER A 93 24.92 -24.42 15.59
C SER A 93 24.16 -23.23 16.18
N ALA A 94 23.08 -22.79 15.52
CA ALA A 94 22.27 -21.64 15.91
C ALA A 94 20.81 -21.94 15.58
N PRO A 95 20.09 -22.67 16.44
CA PRO A 95 18.79 -23.24 16.08
C PRO A 95 17.69 -22.18 15.92
N ARG A 96 17.82 -20.99 16.51
CA ARG A 96 16.76 -19.98 16.49
C ARG A 96 16.96 -18.94 15.38
N PHE A 97 15.90 -18.66 14.63
CA PHE A 97 15.84 -17.48 13.76
C PHE A 97 15.83 -16.20 14.61
N THR A 98 16.73 -15.26 14.31
CA THR A 98 16.70 -13.93 14.94
C THR A 98 15.83 -12.98 14.13
N ARG A 99 15.25 -11.97 14.80
CA ARG A 99 14.44 -10.92 14.16
C ARG A 99 15.14 -10.29 12.96
N SER A 100 16.40 -9.89 13.14
CA SER A 100 17.20 -9.26 12.07
C SER A 100 17.39 -10.19 10.88
N LYS A 101 17.54 -11.50 11.12
CA LYS A 101 17.76 -12.47 10.04
C LYS A 101 16.51 -12.71 9.21
N LEU A 102 15.35 -12.87 9.86
CA LEU A 102 14.06 -12.95 9.16
C LEU A 102 13.78 -11.68 8.37
N HIS A 103 14.12 -10.52 8.93
CA HIS A 103 13.98 -9.25 8.24
C HIS A 103 14.84 -9.14 6.98
N THR A 104 16.09 -9.63 7.00
CA THR A 104 16.93 -9.73 5.81
C THR A 104 16.32 -10.71 4.79
N ILE A 105 15.90 -11.90 5.23
CA ILE A 105 15.33 -12.94 4.36
C ILE A 105 14.08 -12.41 3.63
N LEU A 106 13.13 -11.83 4.37
CA LEU A 106 11.87 -11.36 3.80
C LEU A 106 12.04 -10.18 2.82
N ARG A 107 13.23 -9.56 2.72
CA ARG A 107 13.55 -8.47 1.78
C ARG A 107 14.40 -8.89 0.60
N ASP A 108 14.98 -10.08 0.65
CA ASP A 108 15.92 -10.53 -0.36
C ASP A 108 15.16 -10.91 -1.64
N ARG A 109 15.46 -10.23 -2.74
CA ARG A 109 14.82 -10.49 -4.04
C ARG A 109 15.38 -11.73 -4.74
N ALA A 110 16.42 -12.35 -4.19
CA ALA A 110 16.85 -13.65 -4.65
C ALA A 110 15.71 -14.68 -4.62
N TYR A 111 14.79 -14.60 -3.66
CA TYR A 111 13.67 -15.54 -3.57
C TYR A 111 12.65 -15.42 -4.71
N ILE A 112 12.66 -14.32 -5.47
CA ILE A 112 11.86 -14.12 -6.70
C ILE A 112 12.69 -14.26 -7.98
N GLY A 113 13.93 -14.75 -7.89
CA GLY A 113 14.78 -14.98 -9.05
C GLY A 113 15.62 -13.78 -9.49
N GLU A 114 15.85 -12.77 -8.64
CA GLU A 114 16.68 -11.60 -8.98
C GLU A 114 18.05 -11.63 -8.24
N ILE A 115 19.10 -11.12 -8.86
CA ILE A 115 20.46 -11.06 -8.30
C ILE A 115 20.90 -9.60 -8.16
N ALA A 116 21.38 -9.23 -6.97
CA ALA A 116 21.93 -7.90 -6.72
C ALA A 116 23.40 -7.81 -7.16
N TYR A 117 23.73 -6.81 -7.97
CA TYR A 117 25.12 -6.50 -8.33
C TYR A 117 25.29 -4.99 -8.54
N HIS A 118 26.29 -4.39 -7.85
CA HIS A 118 26.57 -2.95 -7.88
C HIS A 118 25.36 -2.01 -7.66
N GLY A 119 24.36 -2.45 -6.88
CA GLY A 119 23.16 -1.66 -6.58
C GLY A 119 22.03 -1.80 -7.60
N GLU A 120 22.24 -2.59 -8.64
CA GLU A 120 21.24 -2.96 -9.64
C GLU A 120 20.78 -4.41 -9.49
N TRP A 121 19.64 -4.73 -10.10
CA TRP A 121 19.02 -6.05 -10.07
C TRP A 121 19.04 -6.68 -11.45
N TYR A 122 19.50 -7.92 -11.51
CA TYR A 122 19.63 -8.71 -12.74
C TYR A 122 18.79 -9.99 -12.63
N PRO A 123 18.24 -10.51 -13.73
CA PRO A 123 17.53 -11.80 -13.72
C PRO A 123 18.52 -12.93 -13.40
N GLY A 124 18.20 -13.73 -12.39
CA GLY A 124 18.97 -14.91 -11.97
C GLY A 124 18.55 -16.17 -12.72
N SER A 125 19.46 -17.13 -12.82
CA SER A 125 19.21 -18.44 -13.44
C SER A 125 18.73 -19.51 -12.45
N HIS A 126 18.65 -19.18 -11.16
CA HIS A 126 18.23 -20.11 -10.10
C HIS A 126 16.71 -20.14 -9.99
N GLU A 127 16.19 -21.24 -9.43
CA GLU A 127 14.76 -21.43 -9.26
C GLU A 127 14.19 -20.48 -8.19
N PRO A 128 13.14 -19.69 -8.50
CA PRO A 128 12.50 -18.83 -7.52
C PRO A 128 11.67 -19.66 -6.53
N LEU A 129 11.90 -19.47 -5.23
CA LEU A 129 11.14 -20.14 -4.16
C LEU A 129 9.79 -19.46 -3.89
N VAL A 130 9.65 -18.18 -4.24
CA VAL A 130 8.47 -17.39 -3.89
C VAL A 130 7.94 -16.69 -5.13
N SER A 131 6.61 -16.67 -5.29
CA SER A 131 5.98 -15.93 -6.38
C SER A 131 6.11 -14.42 -6.18
N ARG A 132 6.16 -13.68 -7.30
CA ARG A 132 6.25 -12.21 -7.25
C ARG A 132 5.11 -11.59 -6.45
N ALA A 133 3.90 -12.12 -6.57
CA ALA A 133 2.73 -11.64 -5.83
C ALA A 133 2.86 -11.79 -4.31
N VAL A 134 3.38 -12.93 -3.83
CA VAL A 134 3.62 -13.15 -2.40
C VAL A 134 4.72 -12.21 -1.90
N PHE A 135 5.81 -12.07 -2.67
CA PHE A 135 6.90 -11.17 -2.32
C PHE A 135 6.46 -9.71 -2.24
N ASP A 136 5.73 -9.21 -3.24
CA ASP A 136 5.24 -7.83 -3.27
C ASP A 136 4.30 -7.55 -2.09
N ARG A 137 3.46 -8.53 -1.72
CA ARG A 137 2.62 -8.45 -0.52
C ARG A 137 3.46 -8.36 0.75
N VAL A 138 4.50 -9.18 0.89
CA VAL A 138 5.44 -9.11 2.01
C VAL A 138 6.16 -7.76 2.05
N GLN A 139 6.58 -7.21 0.90
CA GLN A 139 7.19 -5.88 0.83
C GLN A 139 6.23 -4.77 1.23
N ALA A 140 4.95 -4.85 0.87
CA ALA A 140 3.96 -3.90 1.34
C ALA A 140 3.84 -3.95 2.87
N LEU A 141 3.71 -5.14 3.46
CA LEU A 141 3.65 -5.33 4.91
C LEU A 141 4.94 -4.90 5.63
N LEU A 142 6.10 -5.09 5.00
CA LEU A 142 7.40 -4.66 5.55
C LEU A 142 7.69 -3.18 5.35
N GLY A 143 7.23 -2.58 4.25
CA GLY A 143 7.38 -1.17 3.89
C GLY A 143 6.49 -0.26 4.73
N GLU A 144 5.37 -0.81 5.20
CA GLU A 144 4.66 -0.36 6.39
C GLU A 144 5.47 -0.66 7.68
N GLN A 145 6.77 -0.27 7.73
CA GLN A 145 7.50 -0.06 8.99
C GLN A 145 6.92 1.16 9.75
N THR A 146 5.61 1.16 9.90
CA THR A 146 4.92 1.64 11.06
C THR A 146 5.65 1.02 12.26
N TYR A 147 6.21 1.85 13.13
CA TYR A 147 6.78 1.44 14.40
C TYR A 147 5.64 0.83 15.23
N GLN A 148 5.33 -0.45 15.01
CA GLN A 148 4.08 -1.02 15.51
C GLN A 148 4.21 -1.31 17.01
N SER A 149 3.81 -0.35 17.84
CA SER A 149 3.07 -0.71 19.05
C SER A 149 1.67 -1.12 18.60
N HIS A 150 1.52 -2.34 18.07
CA HIS A 150 0.25 -2.87 17.56
C HIS A 150 -0.90 -2.79 18.58
N ASP A 151 -0.57 -2.62 19.86
CA ASP A 151 -1.56 -2.62 20.95
C ASP A 151 -2.16 -1.24 21.25
N LEU A 152 -1.69 -0.16 20.61
CA LEU A 152 -2.12 1.20 20.95
C LEU A 152 -2.98 1.83 19.85
N VAL A 153 -4.22 2.20 20.21
CA VAL A 153 -5.25 2.73 19.29
C VAL A 153 -4.76 4.01 18.58
N TYR A 154 -4.09 4.89 19.32
CA TYR A 154 -3.69 6.23 18.85
C TYR A 154 -2.20 6.35 18.50
N GLY A 155 -1.45 5.25 18.56
CA GLY A 155 -0.02 5.24 18.24
C GLY A 155 0.27 5.16 16.73
N CYS A 156 1.55 5.32 16.40
CA CYS A 156 2.14 5.14 15.07
C CYS A 156 1.78 6.24 14.04
N GLU A 157 2.27 7.47 14.25
CA GLU A 157 2.18 8.60 13.29
C GLU A 157 0.77 9.10 12.92
N ARG A 158 -0.30 8.48 13.42
CA ARG A 158 -1.70 8.87 13.17
C ARG A 158 -2.08 10.20 13.79
N ILE A 159 -1.47 10.50 14.94
CA ILE A 159 -1.62 11.77 15.64
C ILE A 159 -0.30 12.52 15.52
N THR A 160 -0.37 13.74 15.00
CA THR A 160 0.74 14.69 14.97
C THR A 160 0.63 15.65 16.14
N CYS A 161 1.74 16.14 16.66
CA CYS A 161 1.72 17.17 17.69
C CYS A 161 1.47 18.55 17.07
N GLY A 162 0.45 19.27 17.53
CA GLY A 162 0.12 20.62 17.05
C GLY A 162 1.23 21.65 17.28
N HIS A 163 2.09 21.43 18.29
CA HIS A 163 3.20 22.34 18.60
C HIS A 163 4.44 22.15 17.72
N CYS A 164 4.78 20.92 17.32
CA CYS A 164 6.05 20.66 16.62
C CYS A 164 5.94 19.77 15.37
N GLY A 165 4.74 19.33 15.01
CA GLY A 165 4.45 18.49 13.85
C GLY A 165 4.98 17.05 13.93
N ASN A 166 5.69 16.67 14.99
CA ASN A 166 6.21 15.31 15.14
C ASN A 166 5.12 14.36 15.65
N ALA A 167 5.26 13.07 15.36
CA ALA A 167 4.34 12.04 15.78
C ALA A 167 4.15 11.98 17.32
N VAL A 168 2.94 11.66 17.73
CA VAL A 168 2.60 11.31 19.11
C VAL A 168 2.83 9.81 19.30
N THR A 169 3.51 9.44 20.38
CA THR A 169 3.82 8.07 20.75
C THR A 169 3.11 7.69 22.04
N GLY A 170 2.75 6.41 22.14
CA GLY A 170 2.09 5.85 23.31
C GLY A 170 3.07 5.07 24.20
N GLU A 171 2.82 5.06 25.50
CA GLU A 171 3.56 4.31 26.52
C GLU A 171 2.55 3.66 27.49
N ALA A 172 2.63 2.35 27.63
CA ALA A 172 1.88 1.61 28.64
C ALA A 172 2.65 1.59 29.97
N LYS A 173 1.99 1.90 31.08
CA LYS A 173 2.53 1.82 32.44
C LYS A 173 1.63 0.98 33.33
N ILE A 174 2.20 -0.03 33.97
CA ILE A 174 1.54 -0.79 35.02
C ILE A 174 1.75 -0.05 36.34
N LYS A 175 0.69 0.12 37.11
CA LYS A 175 0.72 0.73 38.45
C LYS A 175 0.04 -0.19 39.44
N ASP A 176 0.72 -0.49 40.53
CA ASP A 176 0.13 -1.23 41.65
C ASP A 176 -0.89 -0.34 42.37
N THR A 177 -2.14 -0.78 42.35
CA THR A 177 -3.25 -0.12 43.04
C THR A 177 -3.67 -1.00 44.22
N LYS A 178 -4.39 -0.43 45.21
CA LYS A 178 -4.94 -1.19 46.35
C LYS A 178 -5.78 -2.42 45.96
N LYS A 179 -6.25 -2.50 44.71
CA LYS A 179 -7.06 -3.60 44.15
C LYS A 179 -6.28 -4.51 43.19
N GLY A 180 -4.95 -4.38 43.12
CA GLY A 180 -4.07 -5.11 42.20
C GLY A 180 -3.39 -4.21 41.15
N PRO A 181 -2.51 -4.79 40.33
CA PRO A 181 -1.82 -4.08 39.25
C PRO A 181 -2.82 -3.63 38.17
N LYS A 182 -2.79 -2.34 37.81
CA LYS A 182 -3.62 -1.77 36.75
C LYS A 182 -2.76 -1.12 35.68
N GLN A 183 -3.01 -1.46 34.42
CA GLN A 183 -2.33 -0.88 33.26
C GLN A 183 -3.00 0.42 32.83
N TYR A 184 -2.17 1.43 32.51
CA TYR A 184 -2.59 2.71 31.98
C TYR A 184 -1.78 3.05 30.74
N VAL A 185 -2.45 3.39 29.65
CA VAL A 185 -1.81 3.85 28.42
C VAL A 185 -1.81 5.37 28.40
N TYR A 186 -0.65 5.96 28.10
CA TYR A 186 -0.46 7.39 27.97
C TYR A 186 0.11 7.75 26.60
N TYR A 187 -0.32 8.87 26.04
CA TYR A 187 0.19 9.41 24.79
C TYR A 187 0.91 10.75 25.03
N ARG A 188 2.02 10.96 24.33
CA ARG A 188 2.84 12.18 24.39
C ARG A 188 3.56 12.41 23.06
N CYS A 189 3.95 13.66 22.76
CA CYS A 189 4.77 13.93 21.59
C CYS A 189 6.12 13.21 21.65
N ALA A 190 6.61 12.64 20.55
CA ALA A 190 7.93 11.99 20.50
C ALA A 190 9.10 12.92 20.88
N LYS A 191 8.99 14.22 20.57
CA LYS A 191 10.01 15.25 20.87
C LYS A 191 9.70 16.09 22.12
N TYR A 192 8.90 15.57 23.05
CA TYR A 192 8.53 16.27 24.29
C TYR A 192 9.71 16.71 25.17
N ASN A 193 10.89 16.09 25.02
CA ASN A 193 12.11 16.44 25.76
C ASN A 193 12.86 17.66 25.20
N LYS A 194 12.47 18.19 24.04
CA LYS A 194 13.14 19.36 23.44
C LYS A 194 12.86 20.61 24.30
N ASN A 195 13.86 21.48 24.44
CA ASN A 195 13.72 22.76 25.15
C ASN A 195 12.58 23.59 24.54
N GLY A 196 11.71 24.12 25.41
CA GLY A 196 10.53 24.90 25.00
C GLY A 196 9.32 24.07 24.56
N HIS A 197 9.37 22.73 24.59
CA HIS A 197 8.21 21.90 24.23
C HIS A 197 7.31 21.63 25.45
N PRO A 198 5.97 21.74 25.30
CA PRO A 198 5.04 21.37 26.37
C PRO A 198 5.15 19.87 26.69
N ARG A 199 5.32 19.53 27.98
CA ARG A 199 5.45 18.15 28.47
C ARG A 199 4.08 17.56 28.83
N ILE A 200 3.15 17.64 27.89
CA ILE A 200 1.77 17.19 28.10
C ILE A 200 1.70 15.68 27.86
N ARG A 201 0.99 15.01 28.76
CA ARG A 201 0.75 13.57 28.72
C ARG A 201 -0.73 13.30 28.95
N ILE A 202 -1.36 12.62 28.00
CA ILE A 202 -2.81 12.38 27.98
C ILE A 202 -3.07 10.88 28.16
N ARG A 203 -4.14 10.50 28.85
CA ARG A 203 -4.54 9.09 28.97
C ARG A 203 -5.37 8.66 27.77
N GLU A 204 -5.28 7.39 27.42
CA GLU A 204 -6.12 6.80 26.36
C GLU A 204 -7.61 7.02 26.60
N ALA A 205 -8.08 6.90 27.84
CA ALA A 205 -9.48 7.14 28.19
C ALA A 205 -9.93 8.59 27.90
N ASP A 206 -9.04 9.56 28.10
CA ASP A 206 -9.33 10.98 27.84
C ASP A 206 -9.39 11.25 26.32
N LEU A 207 -8.65 10.49 25.50
CA LEU A 207 -8.74 10.53 24.03
C LEU A 207 -10.00 9.82 23.53
N ASP A 208 -10.33 8.65 24.08
CA ASP A 208 -11.56 7.91 23.74
C ASP A 208 -12.81 8.77 23.98
N GLN A 209 -12.84 9.55 25.06
CA GLN A 209 -13.95 10.46 25.34
C GLN A 209 -14.08 11.56 24.27
N GLN A 210 -12.95 12.11 23.79
CA GLN A 210 -12.95 13.12 22.73
C GLN A 210 -13.40 12.54 21.38
N VAL A 211 -12.96 11.32 21.06
CA VAL A 211 -13.40 10.60 19.85
C VAL A 211 -14.90 10.29 19.90
N LEU A 212 -15.40 9.85 21.05
CA LEU A 212 -16.84 9.60 21.24
C LEU A 212 -17.66 10.88 21.07
N ALA A 213 -17.20 12.00 21.62
CA ALA A 213 -17.86 13.30 21.45
C ALA A 213 -17.88 13.73 19.97
N MET A 214 -16.80 13.48 19.23
CA MET A 214 -16.75 13.72 17.78
C MET A 214 -17.75 12.82 17.02
N PHE A 215 -17.86 11.54 17.37
CA PHE A 215 -18.84 10.64 16.74
C PHE A 215 -20.28 11.08 17.03
N ASP A 216 -20.55 11.63 18.21
CA ASP A 216 -21.87 12.20 18.53
C ASP A 216 -22.21 13.44 17.69
N GLN A 217 -21.21 14.22 17.27
CA GLN A 217 -21.42 15.37 16.37
C GLN A 217 -21.69 14.96 14.92
N ILE A 218 -21.12 13.83 14.47
CA ILE A 218 -21.33 13.28 13.12
C ILE A 218 -22.73 12.63 13.01
N ARG A 219 -23.24 12.11 14.12
CA ARG A 219 -24.54 11.42 14.16
C ARG A 219 -25.71 12.40 14.00
N ILE A 220 -26.70 12.00 13.20
CA ILE A 220 -27.97 12.72 13.16
C ILE A 220 -28.78 12.32 14.40
N GLN A 221 -28.94 13.25 15.33
CA GLN A 221 -29.58 12.99 16.63
C GLN A 221 -31.10 12.78 16.51
N ASP A 222 -31.75 13.46 15.56
CA ASP A 222 -33.18 13.27 15.30
C ASP A 222 -33.43 12.02 14.46
N ASP A 223 -34.10 11.02 15.05
CA ASP A 223 -34.42 9.76 14.39
C ASP A 223 -35.35 9.95 13.17
N ARG A 224 -36.24 10.96 13.17
CA ARG A 224 -37.10 11.25 12.00
C ARG A 224 -36.29 11.74 10.81
N VAL A 225 -35.32 12.61 11.08
CA VAL A 225 -34.41 13.13 10.05
C VAL A 225 -33.48 12.03 9.56
N ARG A 226 -32.99 11.16 10.46
CA ARG A 226 -32.18 9.99 10.09
C ARG A 226 -32.93 9.06 9.14
N ASP A 227 -34.17 8.71 9.47
CA ASP A 227 -35.00 7.80 8.66
C ASP A 227 -35.41 8.43 7.32
N TRP A 228 -35.70 9.73 7.31
CA TRP A 228 -35.96 10.45 6.07
C TRP A 228 -34.71 10.50 5.19
N PHE A 229 -33.54 10.88 5.74
CA PHE A 229 -32.30 10.96 4.99
C PHE A 229 -31.86 9.58 4.45
N GLY A 230 -32.00 8.54 5.27
CA GLY A 230 -31.74 7.16 4.83
C GLY A 230 -32.64 6.73 3.67
N ARG A 231 -33.93 7.11 3.68
CA ARG A 231 -34.85 6.84 2.56
C ARG A 231 -34.46 7.61 1.30
N VAL A 232 -34.16 8.90 1.43
CA VAL A 232 -33.73 9.75 0.29
C VAL A 232 -32.43 9.23 -0.32
N LEU A 233 -31.45 8.85 0.51
CA LEU A 233 -30.19 8.32 0.04
C LEU A 233 -30.38 7.01 -0.72
N ARG A 234 -31.17 6.06 -0.18
CA ARG A 234 -31.50 4.82 -0.88
C ARG A 234 -32.23 5.06 -2.21
N ALA A 235 -33.21 5.96 -2.24
CA ALA A 235 -33.94 6.30 -3.46
C ALA A 235 -32.99 6.88 -4.52
N ARG A 236 -32.13 7.84 -4.14
CA ARG A 236 -31.14 8.44 -5.05
C ARG A 236 -30.11 7.42 -5.55
N THR A 237 -29.67 6.52 -4.68
CA THR A 237 -28.76 5.43 -5.04
C THR A 237 -29.43 4.48 -6.04
N GLN A 238 -30.70 4.13 -5.83
CA GLN A 238 -31.47 3.29 -6.75
C GLN A 238 -31.68 3.97 -8.10
N ASP A 239 -32.00 5.27 -8.13
CA ASP A 239 -32.12 6.03 -9.37
C ASP A 239 -30.79 6.09 -10.13
N GLN A 240 -29.67 6.36 -9.45
CA GLN A 240 -28.34 6.31 -10.07
C GLN A 240 -27.97 4.92 -10.59
N GLN A 241 -28.34 3.86 -9.87
CA GLN A 241 -28.15 2.48 -10.34
C GLN A 241 -28.97 2.20 -11.59
N ARG A 242 -30.24 2.64 -11.65
CA ARG A 242 -31.10 2.49 -12.83
C ARG A 242 -30.52 3.24 -14.03
N ASP A 243 -30.16 4.50 -13.88
CA ASP A 243 -29.56 5.31 -14.95
C ASP A 243 -28.25 4.68 -15.45
N GLY A 244 -27.44 4.14 -14.53
CA GLY A 244 -26.22 3.41 -14.86
C GLY A 244 -26.47 2.10 -15.62
N GLN A 245 -27.50 1.34 -15.23
CA GLN A 245 -27.91 0.10 -15.92
C GLN A 245 -28.41 0.40 -17.33
N GLU A 246 -29.22 1.44 -17.51
CA GLU A 246 -29.72 1.86 -18.82
C GLU A 246 -28.57 2.25 -19.77
N ARG A 247 -27.60 3.04 -19.27
CA ARG A 247 -26.40 3.40 -20.04
C ARG A 247 -25.54 2.18 -20.39
N ALA A 248 -25.34 1.26 -19.46
CA ALA A 248 -24.58 0.04 -19.71
C ALA A 248 -25.27 -0.88 -20.74
N ALA A 249 -26.60 -1.00 -20.66
CA ALA A 249 -27.39 -1.74 -21.62
C ALA A 249 -27.29 -1.14 -23.04
N GLU A 250 -27.30 0.19 -23.14
CA GLU A 250 -27.14 0.88 -24.42
C GLU A 250 -25.73 0.67 -25.02
N LEU A 251 -24.68 0.83 -24.22
CA LEU A 251 -23.29 0.56 -24.66
C LEU A 251 -23.11 -0.90 -25.10
N SER A 252 -23.72 -1.85 -24.37
CA SER A 252 -23.69 -3.28 -24.72
C SER A 252 -24.40 -3.57 -26.06
N ARG A 253 -25.54 -2.92 -26.33
CA ARG A 253 -26.22 -3.00 -27.63
C ARG A 253 -25.36 -2.45 -28.75
N GLN A 254 -24.71 -1.31 -28.54
CA GLN A 254 -23.80 -0.72 -29.52
C GLN A 254 -22.59 -1.63 -29.81
N LEU A 255 -21.99 -2.21 -28.77
CA LEU A 255 -20.90 -3.17 -28.89
C LEU A 255 -21.32 -4.40 -29.72
N THR A 256 -22.50 -4.94 -29.44
CA THR A 256 -23.06 -6.09 -30.17
C THR A 256 -23.29 -5.74 -31.64
N SER A 257 -23.82 -4.56 -31.93
CA SER A 257 -24.00 -4.07 -33.32
C SER A 257 -22.67 -3.97 -34.06
N GLN A 258 -21.64 -3.41 -33.42
CA GLN A 258 -20.30 -3.27 -34.02
C GLN A 258 -19.61 -4.62 -34.26
N ARG A 259 -19.77 -5.59 -33.34
CA ARG A 259 -19.29 -6.97 -33.52
C ARG A 259 -20.00 -7.66 -34.70
N ASN A 260 -21.31 -7.53 -34.79
CA ASN A 260 -22.07 -8.08 -35.93
C ASN A 260 -21.64 -7.45 -37.27
N GLN A 261 -21.29 -6.15 -37.29
CA GLN A 261 -20.73 -5.50 -38.48
C GLN A 261 -19.34 -6.05 -38.84
N GLN A 262 -18.51 -6.34 -37.83
CA GLN A 262 -17.19 -6.95 -38.02
C GLN A 262 -17.32 -8.37 -38.60
N ASP A 263 -18.23 -9.19 -38.08
CA ASP A 263 -18.48 -10.54 -38.60
C ASP A 263 -19.01 -10.51 -40.03
N ARG A 264 -19.92 -9.57 -40.33
CA ARG A 264 -20.41 -9.37 -41.70
C ARG A 264 -19.28 -8.95 -42.65
N LEU A 265 -18.44 -8.02 -42.23
CA LEU A 265 -17.29 -7.57 -43.01
C LEU A 265 -16.31 -8.72 -43.29
N LEU A 266 -16.09 -9.61 -42.30
CA LEU A 266 -15.25 -10.79 -42.45
C LEU A 266 -15.85 -11.77 -43.47
N ASN A 267 -17.15 -12.07 -43.38
CA ASN A 267 -17.83 -12.95 -44.32
C ASN A 267 -17.77 -12.42 -45.77
N LEU A 268 -17.95 -11.12 -45.97
CA LEU A 268 -17.82 -10.50 -47.30
C LEU A 268 -16.38 -10.61 -47.85
N ARG A 269 -15.35 -10.52 -46.99
CA ARG A 269 -13.96 -10.74 -47.41
C ARG A 269 -13.68 -12.20 -47.74
N LEU A 270 -14.26 -13.15 -46.99
CA LEU A 270 -14.14 -14.59 -47.25
C LEU A 270 -14.76 -14.99 -48.59
N ASN A 271 -15.80 -14.27 -49.04
CA ASN A 271 -16.41 -14.43 -50.35
C ASN A 271 -15.70 -13.66 -51.48
N ASP A 272 -14.55 -13.03 -51.19
CA ASP A 272 -13.80 -12.17 -52.12
C ASP A 272 -14.61 -10.97 -52.69
N GLU A 273 -15.66 -10.52 -51.99
CA GLU A 273 -16.51 -9.40 -52.41
C GLU A 273 -15.89 -8.02 -52.11
N ILE A 274 -14.77 -7.97 -51.38
CA ILE A 274 -14.14 -6.72 -50.92
C ILE A 274 -12.61 -6.79 -51.10
N GLU A 275 -12.04 -5.71 -51.63
CA GLU A 275 -10.59 -5.51 -51.74
C GLU A 275 -9.89 -5.43 -50.37
N GLU A 276 -8.66 -5.93 -50.30
CA GLU A 276 -7.87 -6.02 -49.06
C GLU A 276 -7.66 -4.65 -48.38
N GLY A 277 -7.41 -3.60 -49.15
CA GLY A 277 -7.23 -2.24 -48.62
C GLY A 277 -8.47 -1.69 -47.92
N THR A 278 -9.65 -1.90 -48.51
CA THR A 278 -10.95 -1.48 -47.96
C THR A 278 -11.31 -2.27 -46.71
N TYR A 279 -11.06 -3.59 -46.73
CA TYR A 279 -11.22 -4.45 -45.55
C TYR A 279 -10.30 -3.99 -44.41
N ALA A 280 -9.02 -3.77 -44.68
CA ALA A 280 -8.04 -3.38 -43.65
C ALA A 280 -8.41 -2.04 -42.98
N ALA A 281 -8.87 -1.06 -43.75
CA ALA A 281 -9.33 0.23 -43.25
C ALA A 281 -10.57 0.09 -42.35
N LYS A 282 -11.63 -0.60 -42.82
CA LYS A 282 -12.87 -0.76 -42.06
C LYS A 282 -12.73 -1.69 -40.87
N SER A 283 -11.93 -2.74 -40.97
CA SER A 283 -11.62 -3.65 -39.86
C SER A 283 -10.90 -2.92 -38.74
N ARG A 284 -10.00 -1.97 -39.06
CA ARG A 284 -9.34 -1.11 -38.07
C ARG A 284 -10.33 -0.19 -37.37
N GLU A 285 -11.17 0.52 -38.12
CA GLU A 285 -12.20 1.42 -37.58
C GLU A 285 -13.15 0.69 -36.61
N LEU A 286 -13.67 -0.48 -37.01
CA LEU A 286 -14.54 -1.30 -36.17
C LEU A 286 -13.81 -1.80 -34.92
N ARG A 287 -12.54 -2.23 -35.05
CA ARG A 287 -11.73 -2.68 -33.91
C ARG A 287 -11.51 -1.55 -32.90
N ASP A 288 -11.17 -0.35 -33.38
CA ASP A 288 -10.96 0.83 -32.54
C ASP A 288 -12.27 1.22 -31.84
N ARG A 289 -13.41 1.16 -32.54
CA ARG A 289 -14.72 1.46 -31.96
C ARG A 289 -15.14 0.42 -30.91
N ILE A 290 -14.91 -0.86 -31.17
CA ILE A 290 -15.14 -1.96 -30.20
C ILE A 290 -14.27 -1.76 -28.96
N ALA A 291 -12.99 -1.43 -29.13
CA ALA A 291 -12.08 -1.17 -28.01
C ALA A 291 -12.56 0.03 -27.17
N GLN A 292 -12.99 1.12 -27.81
CA GLN A 292 -13.54 2.29 -27.14
C GLN A 292 -14.82 1.97 -26.35
N LEU A 293 -15.78 1.27 -26.96
CA LEU A 293 -17.04 0.90 -26.30
C LEU A 293 -16.81 -0.08 -25.14
N THR A 294 -15.86 -1.01 -25.30
CA THR A 294 -15.48 -1.94 -24.22
C THR A 294 -14.92 -1.18 -23.02
N LEU A 295 -14.01 -0.23 -23.24
CA LEU A 295 -13.43 0.58 -22.18
C LEU A 295 -14.48 1.46 -21.47
N GLN A 296 -15.44 2.02 -22.21
CA GLN A 296 -16.55 2.78 -21.62
C GLN A 296 -17.46 1.90 -20.75
N LEU A 297 -17.75 0.68 -21.19
CA LEU A 297 -18.55 -0.27 -20.43
C LEU A 297 -17.85 -0.66 -19.12
N GLU A 298 -16.55 -0.97 -19.17
CA GLU A 298 -15.73 -1.27 -18.00
C GLU A 298 -15.63 -0.10 -17.01
N ALA A 299 -15.64 1.14 -17.51
CA ALA A 299 -15.66 2.33 -16.66
C ALA A 299 -17.01 2.49 -15.94
N CYS A 300 -18.13 2.35 -16.68
CA CYS A 300 -19.47 2.42 -16.10
C CYS A 300 -19.72 1.33 -15.04
N ASP A 301 -19.22 0.11 -15.25
CA ASP A 301 -19.37 -0.98 -14.28
C ASP A 301 -18.60 -0.72 -12.98
N ARG A 302 -17.39 -0.16 -13.07
CA ARG A 302 -16.57 0.23 -11.91
C ARG A 302 -17.20 1.36 -11.10
N ASP A 303 -17.57 2.46 -11.76
CA ASP A 303 -18.17 3.63 -11.10
C ASP A 303 -19.50 3.28 -10.40
N ARG A 304 -20.32 2.40 -11.02
CA ARG A 304 -21.60 1.94 -10.48
C ARG A 304 -21.44 1.16 -9.18
N SER A 305 -20.51 0.20 -9.14
CA SER A 305 -20.37 -0.70 -7.99
C SER A 305 -19.78 0.02 -6.78
N GLU A 306 -18.92 1.01 -7.00
CA GLU A 306 -18.20 1.65 -5.90
C GLU A 306 -19.02 2.77 -5.25
N GLN A 307 -19.61 3.70 -6.03
CA GLN A 307 -20.18 4.92 -5.45
C GLN A 307 -21.49 4.69 -4.66
N ALA A 308 -22.38 3.85 -5.20
CA ALA A 308 -23.69 3.55 -4.63
C ALA A 308 -23.60 2.86 -3.26
N ASP A 309 -22.69 1.90 -3.17
CA ASP A 309 -22.44 1.12 -1.97
C ASP A 309 -21.70 1.94 -0.90
N ILE A 310 -20.72 2.76 -1.30
CA ILE A 310 -19.92 3.55 -0.36
C ILE A 310 -20.80 4.58 0.34
N ALA A 311 -21.64 5.32 -0.37
CA ALA A 311 -22.46 6.37 0.25
C ALA A 311 -23.43 5.80 1.31
N SER A 312 -24.09 4.68 0.99
CA SER A 312 -25.05 4.03 1.89
C SER A 312 -24.34 3.43 3.10
N LYS A 313 -23.24 2.71 2.89
CA LYS A 313 -22.43 2.12 3.96
C LYS A 313 -21.78 3.20 4.84
N ALA A 314 -21.33 4.31 4.26
CA ALA A 314 -20.76 5.44 5.01
C ALA A 314 -21.82 6.09 5.90
N PHE A 315 -23.04 6.28 5.39
CA PHE A 315 -24.15 6.79 6.19
C PHE A 315 -24.49 5.84 7.35
N GLU A 316 -24.70 4.55 7.10
CA GLU A 316 -24.99 3.56 8.15
C GLU A 316 -23.86 3.46 9.19
N LEU A 317 -22.61 3.53 8.74
CA LEU A 317 -21.46 3.58 9.62
C LEU A 317 -21.53 4.81 10.51
N SER A 318 -21.73 6.00 9.96
CA SER A 318 -21.79 7.27 10.70
C SER A 318 -22.81 7.26 11.84
N GLN A 319 -23.93 6.54 11.68
CA GLN A 319 -24.97 6.44 12.71
C GLN A 319 -24.65 5.38 13.78
N THR A 320 -23.82 4.38 13.46
CA THR A 320 -23.47 3.25 14.35
C THR A 320 -22.06 3.33 14.94
N LEU A 321 -21.30 4.40 14.65
CA LEU A 321 -19.90 4.58 15.07
C LEU A 321 -19.70 4.42 16.58
N ARG A 322 -20.56 5.02 17.39
CA ARG A 322 -20.44 4.99 18.86
C ARG A 322 -20.56 3.59 19.44
N GLU A 323 -21.58 2.84 19.02
CA GLU A 323 -21.82 1.48 19.49
C GLU A 323 -20.70 0.54 19.02
N LYS A 324 -20.26 0.69 17.77
CA LYS A 324 -19.12 -0.06 17.23
C LYS A 324 -17.83 0.27 17.98
N TRP A 325 -17.60 1.53 18.34
CA TRP A 325 -16.40 1.94 19.09
C TRP A 325 -16.30 1.27 20.46
N LEU A 326 -17.41 1.18 21.19
CA LEU A 326 -17.44 0.63 22.54
C LEU A 326 -17.17 -0.88 22.58
N ASN A 327 -17.57 -1.60 21.52
CA ASN A 327 -17.43 -3.06 21.43
C ASN A 327 -16.23 -3.50 20.57
N ALA A 328 -15.53 -2.57 19.93
CA ALA A 328 -14.42 -2.86 19.02
C ALA A 328 -13.13 -3.22 19.78
N ASP A 329 -12.40 -4.19 19.21
CA ASP A 329 -11.01 -4.45 19.57
C ASP A 329 -10.09 -3.33 19.06
N VAL A 330 -8.82 -3.35 19.49
CA VAL A 330 -7.84 -2.31 19.13
C VAL A 330 -7.71 -2.15 17.61
N ARG A 331 -7.74 -3.26 16.86
CA ARG A 331 -7.64 -3.23 15.39
C ARG A 331 -8.88 -2.61 14.75
N ALA A 332 -10.08 -3.00 15.17
CA ALA A 332 -11.30 -2.41 14.67
C ALA A 332 -11.41 -0.91 15.01
N LYS A 333 -11.03 -0.50 16.24
CA LYS A 333 -10.94 0.92 16.62
C LYS A 333 -10.01 1.70 15.69
N ARG A 334 -8.84 1.14 15.37
CA ARG A 334 -7.90 1.77 14.41
C ARG A 334 -8.55 1.91 13.05
N ARG A 335 -9.18 0.85 12.53
CA ARG A 335 -9.85 0.88 11.24
C ARG A 335 -10.99 1.90 11.17
N LEU A 336 -11.79 2.02 12.23
CA LEU A 336 -12.84 3.02 12.31
C LEU A 336 -12.29 4.44 12.22
N LEU A 337 -11.18 4.73 12.93
CA LEU A 337 -10.52 6.02 12.85
C LEU A 337 -9.95 6.32 11.45
N GLU A 338 -9.42 5.33 10.73
CA GLU A 338 -8.94 5.49 9.34
C GLU A 338 -10.06 5.83 8.36
N ILE A 339 -11.26 5.27 8.58
CA ILE A 339 -12.40 5.51 7.71
C ILE A 339 -12.98 6.91 7.96
N VAL A 340 -13.01 7.37 9.21
CA VAL A 340 -13.70 8.61 9.61
C VAL A 340 -12.80 9.84 9.51
N CYS A 341 -11.50 9.71 9.82
CA CYS A 341 -10.59 10.83 9.97
C CYS A 341 -9.36 10.67 9.08
N LEU A 342 -9.03 11.71 8.31
CA LEU A 342 -7.86 11.70 7.44
C LEU A 342 -6.56 11.85 8.25
N ASN A 343 -6.54 12.79 9.20
CA ASN A 343 -5.41 13.05 10.08
C ASN A 343 -5.89 13.59 11.43
N PHE A 344 -5.10 13.37 12.49
CA PHE A 344 -5.31 14.01 13.78
C PHE A 344 -4.12 14.89 14.16
N SER A 345 -4.41 16.03 14.76
CA SER A 345 -3.43 16.84 15.47
C SER A 345 -3.78 16.90 16.94
N LEU A 346 -2.77 16.82 17.81
CA LEU A 346 -2.92 16.97 19.24
C LEU A 346 -2.35 18.33 19.65
N ASP A 347 -3.25 19.27 19.91
CA ASP A 347 -2.89 20.57 20.45
C ASP A 347 -3.17 20.61 21.96
N GLY A 348 -2.09 20.64 22.73
CA GLY A 348 -2.16 20.49 24.17
C GLY A 348 -2.77 19.15 24.60
N ALA A 349 -3.96 19.20 25.19
CA ALA A 349 -4.75 18.04 25.63
C ALA A 349 -5.91 17.68 24.67
N SER A 350 -6.09 18.47 23.61
CA SER A 350 -7.24 18.41 22.72
C SER A 350 -6.87 17.75 21.39
N LEU A 351 -7.68 16.78 20.99
CA LEU A 351 -7.61 16.11 19.71
C LEU A 351 -8.36 16.94 18.67
N VAL A 352 -7.62 17.47 17.70
CA VAL A 352 -8.16 18.25 16.58
C VAL A 352 -8.18 17.34 15.34
N PRO A 353 -9.36 16.86 14.92
CA PRO A 353 -9.49 16.07 13.71
C PRO A 353 -9.42 16.96 12.46
N ALA A 354 -8.68 16.52 11.44
CA ALA A 354 -8.95 16.92 10.06
C ALA A 354 -10.08 16.02 9.55
N ILE A 355 -11.33 16.47 9.71
CA ILE A 355 -12.52 15.69 9.32
C ILE A 355 -12.57 15.62 7.80
N GLY A 356 -12.51 14.39 7.27
CA GLY A 356 -12.46 14.10 5.84
C GLY A 356 -13.79 13.67 5.24
N ILE A 357 -14.92 14.13 5.77
CA ILE A 357 -16.23 13.73 5.26
C ILE A 357 -16.79 14.85 4.40
N GLY A 358 -16.40 14.84 3.12
CA GLY A 358 -17.08 15.56 2.04
C GLY A 358 -16.35 16.77 1.46
N GLY A 359 -15.74 16.59 0.28
CA GLY A 359 -15.41 17.68 -0.65
C GLY A 359 -14.14 18.48 -0.34
N SER A 360 -13.23 18.55 -1.31
CA SER A 360 -11.97 19.31 -1.25
C SER A 360 -12.14 20.76 -0.79
N LEU A 361 -11.19 21.29 -0.01
CA LEU A 361 -10.49 22.58 -0.18
C LEU A 361 -9.73 22.95 1.11
N ALA A 362 -8.47 23.38 0.95
CA ALA A 362 -7.57 23.95 1.96
C ALA A 362 -6.76 22.98 2.87
N ALA A 363 -5.86 22.20 2.26
CA ALA A 363 -4.54 21.97 2.87
C ALA A 363 -3.51 21.77 1.74
N PRO A 364 -2.44 22.57 1.64
CA PRO A 364 -1.34 22.22 0.75
C PRO A 364 -0.73 20.90 1.23
N ALA A 365 -0.46 19.99 0.29
CA ALA A 365 0.31 18.79 0.58
C ALA A 365 1.65 19.21 1.21
N LEU A 366 1.88 18.83 2.46
CA LEU A 366 3.20 19.00 3.07
C LEU A 366 4.20 18.10 2.31
N PRO A 367 5.43 18.59 2.10
CA PRO A 367 6.38 17.99 1.18
C PRO A 367 6.82 16.62 1.67
N HIS A 368 6.46 15.57 0.93
CA HIS A 368 7.18 14.31 1.00
C HIS A 368 8.65 14.57 0.61
N HIS A 369 9.55 14.10 1.47
CA HIS A 369 10.99 14.22 1.27
C HIS A 369 11.42 13.70 -0.11
N ARG A 370 12.25 14.51 -0.77
CA ARG A 370 13.01 14.24 -2.01
C ARG A 370 13.36 12.76 -2.24
N ALA A 371 12.98 12.23 -3.41
CA ALA A 371 13.88 11.45 -4.28
C ALA A 371 13.27 11.27 -5.70
N TYR A 372 14.02 11.73 -6.71
CA TYR A 372 13.98 11.40 -8.16
C TYR A 372 12.83 11.89 -9.07
N GLY A 373 13.12 13.04 -9.70
CA GLY A 373 12.90 13.42 -11.10
C GLY A 373 11.85 12.71 -11.97
N SER A 374 10.72 13.39 -12.17
CA SER A 374 10.06 13.48 -13.49
C SER A 374 9.13 14.70 -13.50
N VAL A 375 9.18 15.47 -14.58
CA VAL A 375 8.48 16.77 -14.75
C VAL A 375 7.00 16.52 -15.12
N PRO A 376 6.00 17.05 -14.39
CA PRO A 376 4.61 16.99 -14.84
C PRO A 376 4.29 18.17 -15.77
N ARG A 377 3.79 17.86 -16.97
CA ARG A 377 3.27 18.82 -17.94
C ARG A 377 1.99 19.49 -17.42
N ARG A 378 1.91 20.80 -17.64
CA ARG A 378 0.81 21.71 -17.27
C ARG A 378 -0.41 21.47 -18.17
N PHE A 379 -1.55 21.11 -17.60
CA PHE A 379 -2.88 21.32 -18.19
C PHE A 379 -3.74 22.00 -17.13
N GLY A 380 -4.21 23.21 -17.41
CA GLY A 380 -5.05 23.98 -16.49
C GLY A 380 -6.43 24.21 -17.08
N TRP A 381 -7.48 24.15 -16.25
CA TRP A 381 -8.82 24.62 -16.61
C TRP A 381 -9.54 25.24 -15.38
N LEU A 382 -10.00 26.48 -15.62
CA LEU A 382 -11.05 27.34 -15.04
C LEU A 382 -11.48 27.26 -13.56
N ASN A 383 -11.32 28.40 -12.87
CA ASN A 383 -11.99 28.79 -11.63
C ASN A 383 -13.33 29.50 -11.93
N PHE A 384 -14.40 29.15 -11.22
CA PHE A 384 -15.61 29.98 -11.10
C PHE A 384 -15.69 30.60 -9.69
N HIS A 385 -15.85 31.92 -9.65
CA HIS A 385 -16.00 32.75 -8.45
C HIS A 385 -17.50 32.90 -8.12
N PHE A 386 -17.92 32.64 -6.89
CA PHE A 386 -19.21 33.09 -6.36
C PHE A 386 -18.97 34.09 -5.22
N GLY A 387 -19.34 35.35 -5.46
CA GLY A 387 -19.25 36.44 -4.49
C GLY A 387 -20.48 36.52 -3.59
N LEU A 388 -20.26 36.71 -2.30
CA LEU A 388 -21.27 37.04 -1.29
C LEU A 388 -21.55 38.56 -1.32
N VAL A 389 -22.83 38.91 -1.49
CA VAL A 389 -23.35 40.29 -1.41
C VAL A 389 -23.74 40.58 0.03
N GLU A 390 -23.12 41.60 0.62
CA GLU A 390 -23.44 42.15 1.94
C GLU A 390 -23.92 43.60 1.74
N GLN A 391 -25.22 43.87 1.92
CA GLN A 391 -25.76 45.23 1.91
C GLN A 391 -26.30 45.62 3.29
N ARG A 392 -25.63 46.61 3.87
CA ARG A 392 -26.03 47.41 5.03
C ARG A 392 -27.32 48.18 4.74
N LYS A 393 -28.24 48.23 5.71
CA LYS A 393 -29.26 49.28 5.82
C LYS A 393 -29.07 50.03 7.14
N SER A 394 -28.61 51.28 7.06
CA SER A 394 -28.83 52.31 8.07
C SER A 394 -28.67 53.68 7.42
N GLN A 395 -29.78 54.41 7.29
CA GLN A 395 -29.97 55.87 7.15
C GLN A 395 -31.22 56.13 6.28
N PHE A 396 -32.38 56.20 6.93
CA PHE A 396 -33.17 57.42 7.16
C PHE A 396 -34.47 57.04 7.87
#